data_AF-A0A357JKF2-F1
#
_entry.id   AF-A0A357JKF2-F1
#
_cell.length_a   1.000
_cell.length_b   1.000
_cell.length_c   1.000
_cell.angle_alpha   90.00
_cell.angle_beta   90.00
_cell.angle_gamma   90.00
#
_symmetry.space_group_name_H-M   'P 1'
#
loop_
_entity.id
_entity.type
_entity.pdbx_description
1 polymer ?
#
loop_
_entity_poly.entity_id
_entity_poly.type
_entity_poly.pdbx_seq_one_letter_code
_entity_poly.pdbx_strand_id
1 'polypeptide(L)'
;MSNPQTGFNSGENFTPSSTLELRNAVNDAVVFSGAPTFWNSGATHSQSGDKGWWFDFSSITQTGEYYIYDVANNERSSKFSINNNVYNDLLALCRL
;
A
#
# COMPACT_ATOMS: atom_id res chain seq x y z
N MET A 1 -0.54 0.20 -9.03
CA MET A 1 -1.40 -0.63 -8.16
C MET A 1 -2.79 -0.01 -8.04
N SER A 2 -3.68 -0.25 -9.02
CA SER A 2 -5.11 0.10 -8.96
C SER A 2 -5.88 -0.94 -9.78
N ASN A 3 -7.06 -1.33 -9.30
CA ASN A 3 -7.93 -2.29 -10.00
C ASN A 3 -9.35 -1.73 -10.17
N PRO A 4 -9.52 -0.69 -10.99
CA PRO A 4 -10.79 -0.06 -11.26
C PRO A 4 -11.69 -0.99 -12.06
N GLN A 5 -12.95 -1.07 -11.70
CA GLN A 5 -14.00 -1.81 -12.41
C GLN A 5 -14.97 -0.86 -13.11
N THR A 6 -15.04 0.38 -12.64
CA THR A 6 -15.85 1.47 -13.22
C THR A 6 -15.10 2.78 -13.11
N GLY A 7 -15.27 3.68 -14.08
CA GLY A 7 -14.63 5.00 -14.09
C GLY A 7 -13.70 5.21 -15.28
N PHE A 8 -13.05 6.37 -15.33
CA PHE A 8 -12.20 6.79 -16.45
C PHE A 8 -11.01 5.84 -16.68
N ASN A 9 -10.41 5.34 -15.60
CA ASN A 9 -9.26 4.43 -15.65
C ASN A 9 -9.66 2.94 -15.62
N SER A 10 -10.93 2.57 -15.86
CA SER A 10 -11.41 1.17 -15.83
C SER A 10 -10.73 0.18 -16.79
N GLY A 11 -9.84 0.67 -17.68
CA GLY A 11 -8.96 -0.18 -18.48
C GLY A 11 -7.71 -0.67 -17.74
N GLU A 12 -7.37 -0.05 -16.61
CA GLU A 12 -6.30 -0.51 -15.73
C GLU A 12 -6.72 -1.77 -14.99
N ASN A 13 -5.77 -2.67 -14.77
CA ASN A 13 -6.01 -3.91 -14.06
C ASN A 13 -4.83 -4.18 -13.15
N PHE A 14 -5.13 -4.59 -11.92
CA PHE A 14 -4.13 -5.05 -10.98
C PHE A 14 -4.70 -6.27 -10.26
N THR A 15 -3.90 -7.32 -10.12
CA THR A 15 -4.20 -8.44 -9.23
C THR A 15 -2.90 -8.76 -8.53
N PRO A 16 -2.82 -8.56 -7.20
CA PRO A 16 -1.56 -8.76 -6.51
C PRO A 16 -1.14 -10.22 -6.61
N SER A 17 0.16 -10.45 -6.62
CA SER A 17 0.71 -11.80 -6.53
C SER A 17 0.41 -12.43 -5.17
N SER A 18 0.71 -13.73 -5.04
CA SER A 18 0.50 -14.49 -3.80
C SER A 18 1.31 -13.95 -2.61
N THR A 19 2.29 -13.07 -2.85
CA THR A 19 3.13 -12.50 -1.80
C THR A 19 3.53 -11.08 -2.19
N LEU A 20 3.20 -10.14 -1.31
CA LEU A 20 3.72 -8.79 -1.35
C LEU A 20 4.84 -8.65 -0.33
N GLU A 21 5.72 -7.68 -0.58
CA GLU A 21 6.84 -7.37 0.28
C GLU A 21 6.74 -5.93 0.80
N LEU A 22 7.02 -5.73 2.08
CA LEU A 22 7.39 -4.42 2.62
C LEU A 22 8.91 -4.30 2.53
N ARG A 23 9.40 -3.33 1.77
CA ARG A 23 10.83 -3.09 1.58
C ARG A 23 11.27 -1.79 2.21
N ASN A 24 12.47 -1.78 2.78
CA ASN A 24 13.12 -0.57 3.24
C ASN A 24 13.54 0.28 2.03
N ALA A 25 13.15 1.55 2.01
CA ALA A 25 13.32 2.43 0.86
C ALA A 25 14.75 2.96 0.66
N VAL A 26 15.67 2.67 1.58
CA VAL A 26 17.09 3.09 1.54
C VAL A 26 17.97 2.02 0.90
N ASN A 27 17.74 0.75 1.25
CA ASN A 27 18.62 -0.36 0.85
C ASN A 27 17.87 -1.51 0.14
N ASP A 28 16.58 -1.34 -0.15
CA ASP A 28 15.70 -2.34 -0.77
C ASP A 28 15.61 -3.68 -0.02
N ALA A 29 16.04 -3.72 1.25
CA ALA A 29 15.94 -4.92 2.06
C ALA A 29 14.46 -5.27 2.29
N VAL A 30 14.12 -6.54 2.10
CA VAL A 30 12.79 -7.07 2.45
C VAL A 30 12.68 -7.14 3.97
N VAL A 31 11.73 -6.39 4.53
CA VAL A 31 11.47 -6.29 5.97
C VAL A 31 10.33 -7.18 6.38
N PHE A 32 9.36 -7.39 5.49
CA PHE A 32 8.24 -8.28 5.69
C PHE A 32 7.74 -8.82 4.36
N SER A 33 7.19 -10.03 4.37
CA SER A 33 6.51 -10.66 3.24
C SER A 33 5.23 -11.32 3.71
N GLY A 34 4.15 -11.17 2.94
CA GLY A 34 2.87 -11.76 3.31
C GLY A 34 1.89 -11.81 2.14
N ALA A 35 0.89 -12.67 2.26
CA ALA A 35 -0.17 -12.77 1.27
C ALA A 35 -1.21 -11.65 1.47
N PRO A 36 -1.57 -10.89 0.42
CA PRO A 36 -2.68 -9.97 0.50
C PRO A 36 -4.01 -10.72 0.55
N THR A 37 -5.00 -10.15 1.22
CA THR A 37 -6.35 -10.71 1.32
C THR A 37 -7.34 -9.79 0.63
N PHE A 38 -8.43 -10.35 0.10
CA PHE A 38 -9.45 -9.51 -0.54
C PHE A 38 -10.07 -8.55 0.46
N TRP A 39 -10.19 -7.28 0.06
CA TRP A 39 -11.12 -6.37 0.72
C TRP A 39 -12.55 -6.79 0.39
N ASN A 40 -13.42 -6.86 1.40
CA ASN A 40 -14.86 -7.09 1.26
C ASN A 40 -15.22 -8.24 0.28
N SER A 41 -14.55 -9.38 0.43
CA SER A 41 -14.74 -10.56 -0.42
C SER A 41 -14.59 -10.30 -1.94
N GLY A 42 -13.79 -9.30 -2.32
CA GLY A 42 -13.50 -8.94 -3.70
C GLY A 42 -14.59 -8.09 -4.37
N ALA A 43 -15.51 -7.51 -3.59
CA ALA A 43 -16.51 -6.59 -4.10
C ALA A 43 -15.86 -5.31 -4.64
N THR A 44 -16.51 -4.70 -5.64
CA THR A 44 -16.18 -3.35 -6.10
C THR A 44 -16.65 -2.34 -5.06
N HIS A 45 -15.77 -1.45 -4.61
CA HIS A 45 -16.13 -0.35 -3.73
C HIS A 45 -16.92 0.70 -4.52
N SER A 46 -18.13 1.04 -4.06
CA SER A 46 -19.09 1.85 -4.84
C SER A 46 -18.64 3.29 -5.09
N GLN A 47 -17.85 3.88 -4.19
CA GLN A 47 -17.42 5.27 -4.32
C GLN A 47 -16.20 5.43 -5.23
N SER A 48 -15.22 4.52 -5.12
CA SER A 48 -14.01 4.58 -5.95
C SER A 48 -14.18 3.87 -7.29
N GLY A 49 -15.04 2.84 -7.34
CA GLY A 49 -15.14 1.96 -8.50
C GLY A 49 -14.10 0.84 -8.52
N ASP A 50 -13.29 0.70 -7.47
CA ASP A 50 -12.14 -0.23 -7.43
C ASP A 50 -12.44 -1.50 -6.63
N LYS A 51 -11.80 -2.60 -7.01
CA LYS A 51 -11.58 -3.73 -6.09
C LYS A 51 -10.27 -3.51 -5.34
N GLY A 52 -10.25 -3.89 -4.07
CA GLY A 52 -9.10 -3.69 -3.19
C GLY A 52 -8.62 -4.97 -2.50
N TRP A 53 -7.46 -4.85 -1.85
CA TRP A 53 -6.85 -5.88 -1.03
C TRP A 53 -6.28 -5.27 0.26
N TRP A 54 -6.30 -6.06 1.33
CA TRP A 54 -5.56 -5.77 2.55
C TRP A 54 -4.20 -6.44 2.52
N PHE A 55 -3.18 -5.68 2.87
CA PHE A 55 -1.84 -6.18 3.17
C PHE A 55 -1.48 -5.71 4.57
N ASP A 56 -1.50 -6.62 5.54
CA ASP A 56 -1.29 -6.30 6.95
C ASP A 56 0.18 -6.48 7.32
N PHE A 57 0.85 -5.36 7.55
CA PHE A 57 2.22 -5.26 8.06
C PHE A 57 2.25 -4.59 9.44
N SER A 58 1.15 -4.62 10.19
CA SER A 58 1.01 -3.96 11.49
C SER A 58 2.01 -4.43 12.56
N SER A 59 2.58 -5.62 12.39
CA SER A 59 3.67 -6.12 13.24
C SER A 59 4.98 -5.33 13.09
N ILE A 60 5.15 -4.56 12.02
CA ILE A 60 6.35 -3.79 11.73
C ILE A 60 6.23 -2.40 12.36
N THR A 61 7.01 -2.17 13.41
CA THR A 61 7.02 -0.91 14.18
C THR A 61 8.33 -0.14 14.05
N GLN A 62 9.33 -0.70 13.34
CA GLN A 62 10.63 -0.06 13.16
C GLN A 62 10.50 1.22 12.35
N THR A 63 10.92 2.34 12.94
CA THR A 63 10.92 3.64 12.26
C THR A 63 11.80 3.60 11.01
N GLY A 64 11.31 4.16 9.89
CA GLY A 64 12.02 4.23 8.62
C GLY A 64 11.13 4.64 7.45
N GLU A 65 11.71 4.70 6.26
CA GLU A 65 10.97 4.83 4.99
C GLU A 65 10.83 3.47 4.31
N TYR A 66 9.64 3.19 3.78
CA TYR A 66 9.28 1.91 3.21
C TYR A 66 8.44 2.07 1.94
N TYR A 67 8.29 0.98 1.20
CA TYR A 67 7.30 0.84 0.14
C TYR A 67 6.80 -0.61 0.07
N ILE A 68 5.61 -0.80 -0.49
CA ILE A 68 5.07 -2.13 -0.81
C ILE A 68 5.51 -2.49 -2.22
N TYR A 69 5.96 -3.72 -2.41
CA TYR A 69 6.42 -4.24 -3.70
C TYR A 69 5.74 -5.56 -4.04
N ASP A 70 5.26 -5.66 -5.28
CA ASP A 70 4.79 -6.89 -5.88
C ASP A 70 5.84 -7.38 -6.88
N VAL A 71 6.60 -8.41 -6.50
CA VAL A 71 7.74 -8.90 -7.28
C VAL A 71 7.29 -9.47 -8.63
N ALA A 72 6.18 -10.22 -8.67
CA ALA A 72 5.75 -10.89 -9.89
C ALA A 72 5.18 -9.90 -10.93
N ASN A 73 4.47 -8.88 -10.45
CA ASN A 73 3.93 -7.83 -11.30
C ASN A 73 4.93 -6.69 -11.57
N ASN A 74 6.06 -6.66 -10.85
CA ASN A 74 7.04 -5.58 -10.88
C ASN A 74 6.39 -4.20 -10.65
N GLU A 75 5.47 -4.12 -9.70
CA GLU A 75 4.78 -2.88 -9.31
C GLU A 75 5.13 -2.49 -7.87
N ARG A 76 5.10 -1.18 -7.56
CA ARG A 76 5.30 -0.68 -6.20
C ARG A 76 4.34 0.45 -5.81
N SER A 77 4.12 0.59 -4.51
CA SER A 77 3.50 1.79 -3.95
C SER A 77 4.43 3.00 -3.99
N SER A 78 3.89 4.18 -3.72
CA SER A 78 4.69 5.33 -3.27
C SER A 78 5.41 5.00 -1.95
N LYS A 79 6.51 5.72 -1.69
CA LYS A 79 7.22 5.62 -0.41
C LYS A 79 6.36 6.22 0.72
N PHE A 80 6.45 5.65 1.90
CA PHE A 80 5.82 6.14 3.12
C PHE A 80 6.73 5.94 4.33
N SER A 81 6.50 6.71 5.39
CA SER A 81 7.23 6.57 6.65
C SER A 81 6.42 5.79 7.68
N ILE A 82 7.11 4.94 8.44
CA ILE A 82 6.63 4.43 9.71
C ILE A 82 7.41 5.21 10.77
N ASN A 83 6.71 5.92 11.66
CA ASN A 83 7.32 6.74 12.70
C ASN A 83 6.28 6.98 13.82
N ASN A 84 6.73 7.19 15.05
CA ASN A 84 5.88 7.58 16.18
C ASN A 84 5.31 9.01 16.06
N ASN A 85 5.89 9.84 15.19
CA ASN A 85 5.63 11.28 15.11
C ASN A 85 5.09 11.75 13.74
N VAL A 86 4.46 10.87 12.95
CA VAL A 86 4.05 11.16 11.55
C VAL A 86 3.13 12.37 11.38
N TYR A 87 2.43 12.80 12.44
CA TYR A 87 1.52 13.95 12.39
C TYR A 87 2.12 15.25 12.95
N ASN A 88 3.31 15.22 13.54
CA ASN A 88 3.86 16.40 14.21
C ASN A 88 4.10 17.55 13.22
N ASP A 89 4.61 17.24 12.04
CA ASP A 89 4.88 18.25 11.00
C ASP A 89 3.57 18.83 10.43
N LEU A 90 2.53 18.00 10.28
CA LEU A 90 1.21 18.43 9.82
C LEU A 90 0.51 19.34 10.85
N LEU A 91 0.63 19.00 12.15
CA LEU A 91 0.04 19.78 13.23
C LEU A 91 0.79 21.10 13.46
N ALA A 92 2.10 21.14 13.24
CA ALA A 92 2.88 22.37 13.28
C ALA A 92 2.47 23.36 12.17
N LEU A 93 2.09 22.84 10.99
CA LEU A 93 1.64 23.65 9.86
C LEU A 93 0.24 24.28 10.07
N CYS A 94 -0.57 23.70 10.95
CA CYS A 94 -1.94 24.16 11.25
C CYS A 94 -2.00 25.22 12.38
N ARG A 95 -0.88 25.88 12.70
CA ARG A 95 -0.91 27.11 13.51
C ARG A 95 -1.08 28.31 12.59
N LEU A 96 -2.33 28.78 12.48
CA LEU A 96 -2.68 30.12 12.01
C LEU A 96 -2.25 31.17 13.05
#